data_AF-A0A7C3LYB9-F1
#
_entry.id   AF-A0A7C3LYB9-F1
#
_cell.length_a   1.000
_cell.length_b   1.000
_cell.length_c   1.000
_cell.angle_alpha   90.00
_cell.angle_beta   90.00
_cell.angle_gamma   90.00
#
_symmetry.space_group_name_H-M   'P 1'
#
loop_
_entity.id
_entity.type
_entity.pdbx_description
1 polymer ?
#
loop_
_entity_poly.entity_id
_entity_poly.type
_entity_poly.pdbx_seq_one_letter_code
_entity_poly.pdbx_strand_id
1 'polypeptide(L)'
;MSSQDDLKEHEPISSLPEAAPDAPEEEAPTAPPSILARLKGSWRSLSVAFGIGLLLGWIVLGWLILPVKWINTDPWDLRPEYQERYLSLVAEDYWRTGDLRRALADLEGWDETALARRLASMEARERDPERRQHIAALAEALKLQEATRPFWASLLAQRTILLSTILSALPMVGAVMLVFASFIKRQPKERMVEELDELVVEGETELTEEALQQQLAMLAETQPEDAQSEGQETTEEEQKEETTTPEATEEQTDVSDLLSGLFDEDSESFEHLQMLSRGLADVDVDSLLDSAREVLGDLVRVCTLRRQAA
;
A
#
# COMPACT_ATOMS: atom_id res chain seq x y z
N MET A 1 75.86 -41.50 47.76
CA MET A 1 74.43 -41.32 48.09
C MET A 1 73.76 -42.65 47.78
N SER A 2 74.04 -43.73 48.52
CA SER A 2 73.56 -44.10 49.88
C SER A 2 72.03 -44.07 49.98
N SER A 3 71.39 -45.25 49.88
CA SER A 3 70.76 -46.02 50.99
C SER A 3 69.28 -45.62 51.08
N GLN A 4 68.29 -46.44 50.71
CA GLN A 4 67.89 -47.77 51.19
C GLN A 4 67.66 -47.83 52.71
N ASP A 5 66.52 -48.43 53.08
CA ASP A 5 66.01 -48.81 54.41
C ASP A 5 64.98 -47.87 55.07
N ASP A 6 63.72 -48.31 55.08
CA ASP A 6 62.98 -48.77 56.29
C ASP A 6 61.47 -48.90 55.94
N LEU A 7 60.91 -50.10 55.75
CA LEU A 7 60.38 -51.02 56.76
C LEU A 7 59.34 -50.39 57.72
N LYS A 8 58.06 -50.69 57.46
CA LYS A 8 57.05 -51.06 58.47
C LYS A 8 55.93 -51.86 57.77
N GLU A 9 55.98 -53.19 57.86
CA GLU A 9 55.27 -54.00 58.86
C GLU A 9 53.76 -53.97 58.65
N HIS A 10 53.21 -55.04 58.04
CA HIS A 10 52.43 -56.08 58.72
C HIS A 10 51.00 -55.64 59.03
N GLU A 11 50.02 -56.23 58.34
CA GLU A 11 49.01 -57.02 59.05
C GLU A 11 48.61 -58.27 58.22
N PRO A 12 48.49 -59.45 58.86
CA PRO A 12 48.17 -60.71 58.22
C PRO A 12 46.76 -61.18 58.60
N ILE A 13 45.83 -61.41 57.66
CA ILE A 13 44.67 -62.26 57.98
C ILE A 13 44.32 -63.16 56.80
N SER A 14 44.81 -64.39 56.91
CA SER A 14 44.20 -65.61 56.38
C SER A 14 42.70 -65.62 56.64
N SER A 15 41.90 -65.91 55.62
CA SER A 15 40.89 -66.98 55.68
C SER A 15 40.15 -67.09 54.35
N LEU A 16 40.70 -67.93 53.46
CA LEU A 16 39.87 -68.78 52.61
C LEU A 16 39.18 -69.84 53.49
N PRO A 17 37.89 -70.08 53.25
CA PRO A 17 37.45 -71.43 52.89
C PRO A 17 36.62 -71.35 51.59
N GLU A 18 37.01 -72.03 50.51
CA GLU A 18 36.77 -73.47 50.27
C GLU A 18 35.28 -73.83 50.25
N ALA A 19 34.71 -73.87 49.03
CA ALA A 19 33.76 -74.87 48.50
C ALA A 19 32.83 -74.22 47.45
N ALA A 20 33.11 -74.32 46.15
CA ALA A 20 32.70 -75.42 45.24
C ALA A 20 31.49 -74.97 44.36
N PRO A 21 31.08 -75.72 43.32
CA PRO A 21 31.31 -75.32 41.92
C PRO A 21 30.05 -75.39 41.03
N ASP A 22 29.84 -74.45 40.10
CA ASP A 22 28.95 -74.64 38.94
C ASP A 22 29.22 -73.46 37.98
N ALA A 23 29.93 -73.68 36.87
CA ALA A 23 29.36 -73.88 35.53
C ALA A 23 29.03 -72.54 34.80
N PRO A 24 29.09 -72.51 33.46
CA PRO A 24 29.59 -71.36 32.70
C PRO A 24 28.46 -70.45 32.20
N GLU A 25 28.56 -69.15 32.46
CA GLU A 25 27.73 -68.14 31.78
C GLU A 25 28.61 -67.31 30.83
N GLU A 26 28.39 -67.52 29.53
CA GLU A 26 28.86 -66.69 28.44
C GLU A 26 28.38 -65.24 28.62
N GLU A 27 29.20 -64.37 29.19
CA GLU A 27 28.96 -62.92 29.12
C GLU A 27 29.27 -62.43 27.70
N ALA A 28 28.19 -62.20 26.95
CA ALA A 28 28.17 -61.56 25.65
C ALA A 28 28.86 -60.17 25.69
N PRO A 29 29.55 -59.76 24.61
CA PRO A 29 30.22 -58.47 24.54
C PRO A 29 29.19 -57.33 24.64
N THR A 30 29.31 -56.55 25.71
CA THR A 30 28.52 -55.34 25.96
C THR A 30 28.82 -54.30 24.90
N ALA A 31 27.97 -54.24 23.86
CA ALA A 31 27.99 -53.19 22.86
C ALA A 31 27.74 -51.83 23.55
N PRO A 32 28.57 -50.80 23.31
CA PRO A 32 28.36 -49.48 23.90
C PRO A 32 27.05 -48.86 23.38
N PRO A 33 26.30 -48.12 24.21
CA PRO A 33 25.06 -47.49 23.79
C PRO A 33 25.35 -46.48 22.67
N SER A 34 24.81 -46.77 21.48
CA SER A 34 24.91 -45.94 20.30
C SER A 34 24.43 -44.51 20.58
N ILE A 35 25.33 -43.55 20.45
CA ILE A 35 25.13 -42.10 20.61
C ILE A 35 24.11 -41.52 19.59
N LEU A 36 23.65 -42.33 18.64
CA LEU A 36 22.81 -41.92 17.52
C LEU A 36 21.32 -41.72 17.87
N ALA A 37 20.85 -42.11 19.06
CA ALA A 37 19.43 -42.05 19.40
C ALA A 37 18.91 -40.66 19.82
N ARG A 38 19.76 -39.63 19.89
CA ARG A 38 19.38 -38.28 20.38
C ARG A 38 19.03 -37.25 19.30
N LEU A 39 19.04 -37.64 18.02
CA LEU A 39 18.73 -36.73 16.90
C LEU A 39 17.32 -36.87 16.31
N LYS A 40 16.33 -37.36 17.09
CA LYS A 40 14.92 -37.17 16.71
C LYS A 40 14.50 -35.73 17.06
N GLY A 41 15.16 -34.80 16.39
CA GLY A 41 15.09 -33.37 16.58
C GLY A 41 13.68 -32.86 16.37
N SER A 42 13.30 -31.91 17.21
CA SER A 42 12.04 -31.17 17.13
C SER A 42 11.99 -30.37 15.82
N TRP A 43 11.64 -31.02 14.71
CA TRP A 43 11.50 -30.36 13.41
C TRP A 43 10.50 -29.20 13.48
N ARG A 44 9.52 -29.32 14.41
CA ARG A 44 8.57 -28.26 14.77
C ARG A 44 9.26 -26.97 15.25
N SER A 45 10.32 -27.05 16.07
CA SER A 45 11.02 -25.83 16.50
C SER A 45 11.81 -25.18 15.36
N LEU A 46 12.28 -25.97 14.40
CA LEU A 46 12.96 -25.45 13.21
C LEU A 46 11.97 -24.72 12.29
N SER A 47 10.78 -25.27 12.08
CA SER A 47 9.72 -24.60 11.31
C SER A 47 9.25 -23.30 11.97
N VAL A 48 9.12 -23.29 13.30
CA VAL A 48 8.73 -22.07 14.04
C VAL A 48 9.83 -21.00 13.96
N ALA A 49 11.09 -21.37 14.18
CA ALA A 49 12.21 -20.44 14.05
C ALA A 49 12.35 -19.89 12.63
N PHE A 50 12.13 -20.73 11.61
CA PHE A 50 12.14 -20.31 10.21
C PHE A 50 10.99 -19.35 9.89
N GLY A 51 9.77 -19.64 10.36
CA GLY A 51 8.62 -18.75 10.16
C GLY A 51 8.82 -17.38 10.81
N ILE A 52 9.37 -17.35 12.03
CA ILE A 52 9.69 -16.09 12.72
C ILE A 52 10.79 -15.32 11.97
N GLY A 53 11.86 -16.01 11.55
CA GLY A 53 12.93 -15.40 10.77
C GLY A 53 12.46 -14.83 9.44
N LEU A 54 11.55 -15.54 8.76
CA LEU A 54 10.95 -15.08 7.50
C LEU A 54 10.02 -13.88 7.73
N LEU A 55 9.22 -13.89 8.80
CA LEU A 55 8.32 -12.78 9.13
C LEU A 55 9.11 -11.51 9.49
N LEU A 56 10.17 -11.66 10.30
CA LEU A 56 11.05 -10.55 10.63
C LEU A 56 11.82 -10.07 9.40
N GLY A 57 12.35 -10.98 8.58
CA GLY A 57 13.06 -10.65 7.34
C GLY A 57 12.17 -9.89 6.38
N TRP A 58 10.92 -10.34 6.19
CA TRP A 58 9.94 -9.70 5.32
C TRP A 58 9.58 -8.28 5.80
N ILE A 59 9.33 -8.11 7.10
CA ILE A 59 9.02 -6.79 7.69
C ILE A 59 10.21 -5.85 7.52
N VAL A 60 11.43 -6.31 7.82
CA VAL A 60 12.63 -5.47 7.68
C VAL A 60 12.88 -5.11 6.21
N LEU A 61 12.68 -6.04 5.27
CA LEU A 61 12.78 -5.76 3.83
C LEU A 61 11.74 -4.72 3.39
N GLY A 62 10.48 -4.86 3.83
CA GLY A 62 9.41 -3.95 3.46
C GLY A 62 9.63 -2.51 3.93
N TRP A 63 10.28 -2.32 5.10
CA TRP A 63 10.53 -1.00 5.66
C TRP A 63 11.88 -0.40 5.29
N LEU A 64 12.92 -1.21 5.06
CA LEU A 64 14.28 -0.72 4.85
C LEU A 64 14.63 -0.47 3.36
N ILE A 65 14.03 -1.24 2.44
CA ILE A 65 14.39 -1.20 1.01
C ILE A 65 13.42 -0.35 0.18
N LEU A 66 12.18 -0.16 0.63
CA LEU A 66 11.17 0.61 -0.08
C LEU A 66 10.83 1.88 0.69
N PRO A 67 11.54 3.01 0.45
CA PRO A 67 11.05 4.29 0.91
C PRO A 67 9.70 4.54 0.23
N VAL A 68 8.61 4.52 1.01
CA VAL A 68 7.27 4.84 0.53
C VAL A 68 7.30 6.30 0.06
N LYS A 69 7.42 6.48 -1.26
CA LYS A 69 7.19 7.77 -1.89
C LYS A 69 5.69 7.93 -1.96
N TRP A 70 5.16 8.89 -1.19
CA TRP A 70 3.78 9.32 -1.34
C TRP A 70 3.67 10.01 -2.71
N ILE A 71 3.15 9.27 -3.67
CA ILE A 71 2.65 9.80 -4.94
C ILE A 71 1.23 10.29 -4.68
N ASN A 72 0.84 11.41 -5.32
CA ASN A 72 -0.44 12.08 -5.08
C ASN A 72 -0.57 12.68 -3.68
N THR A 73 0.47 13.37 -3.22
CA THR A 73 0.38 14.20 -2.01
C THR A 73 -0.51 15.39 -2.30
N ASP A 74 -1.50 15.59 -1.43
CA ASP A 74 -2.40 16.72 -1.53
C ASP A 74 -1.65 18.06 -1.40
N PRO A 75 -2.16 19.17 -1.98
CA PRO A 75 -1.47 20.46 -2.02
C PRO A 75 -1.02 20.99 -0.63
N TRP A 76 -1.75 20.62 0.43
CA TRP A 76 -1.45 21.03 1.82
C TRP A 76 -0.34 20.20 2.49
N ASP A 77 0.10 19.10 1.91
CA ASP A 77 1.19 18.26 2.44
C ASP A 77 2.52 18.53 1.71
N LEU A 78 2.53 19.41 0.70
CA LEU A 78 3.74 19.87 0.04
C LEU A 78 4.65 20.66 0.99
N ARG A 79 5.94 20.77 0.62
CA ARG A 79 6.87 21.65 1.34
C ARG A 79 6.38 23.11 1.30
N PRO A 80 6.67 23.92 2.33
CA PRO A 80 6.15 25.28 2.44
C PRO A 80 6.47 26.16 1.22
N GLU A 81 7.62 25.95 0.57
CA GLU A 81 8.00 26.72 -0.62
C GLU A 81 7.09 26.41 -1.83
N TYR A 82 6.68 25.15 -2.00
CA TYR A 82 5.77 24.76 -3.08
C TYR A 82 4.32 25.13 -2.76
N GLN A 83 3.95 25.13 -1.48
CA GLN A 83 2.63 25.59 -1.03
C GLN A 83 2.42 27.06 -1.41
N GLU A 84 3.41 27.93 -1.17
CA GLU A 84 3.33 29.34 -1.57
C GLU A 84 3.21 29.49 -3.11
N ARG A 85 3.96 28.68 -3.87
CA ARG A 85 3.86 28.69 -5.34
C ARG A 85 2.48 28.23 -5.83
N TYR A 86 1.93 27.17 -5.23
CA TYR A 86 0.58 26.70 -5.55
C TYR A 86 -0.46 27.78 -5.27
N LEU A 87 -0.41 28.43 -4.10
CA LEU A 87 -1.32 29.52 -3.77
C LEU A 87 -1.23 30.71 -4.74
N SER A 88 -0.01 31.02 -5.21
CA SER A 88 0.15 32.07 -6.23
C SER A 88 -0.50 31.72 -7.56
N LEU A 89 -0.43 30.44 -7.98
CA LEU A 89 -1.08 29.95 -9.19
C LEU A 89 -2.60 29.96 -9.07
N VAL A 90 -3.14 29.53 -7.92
CA VAL A 90 -4.59 29.57 -7.67
C VAL A 90 -5.10 31.02 -7.63
N ALA A 91 -4.33 31.94 -7.03
CA ALA A 91 -4.67 33.36 -7.02
C ALA A 91 -4.67 33.98 -8.42
N GLU A 92 -3.70 33.61 -9.26
CA GLU A 92 -3.64 34.04 -10.66
C GLU A 92 -4.78 33.45 -11.50
N ASP A 93 -5.10 32.17 -11.33
CA ASP A 93 -6.22 31.54 -12.02
C ASP A 93 -7.56 32.15 -11.63
N TYR A 94 -7.74 32.42 -10.33
CA TYR A 94 -8.91 33.13 -9.82
C TYR A 94 -9.00 34.55 -10.38
N TRP A 95 -7.89 35.28 -10.45
CA TRP A 95 -7.88 36.64 -11.01
C TRP A 95 -8.26 36.65 -12.50
N ARG A 96 -7.78 35.66 -13.26
CA ARG A 96 -8.05 35.53 -14.69
C ARG A 96 -9.47 35.05 -14.99
N THR A 97 -9.96 34.07 -14.25
CA THR A 97 -11.23 33.38 -14.55
C THR A 97 -12.41 33.99 -13.76
N GLY A 98 -12.15 34.52 -12.56
CA GLY A 98 -13.17 34.97 -11.62
C GLY A 98 -13.99 33.82 -11.00
N ASP A 99 -13.65 32.56 -11.28
CA ASP A 99 -14.40 31.41 -10.78
C ASP A 99 -13.96 31.03 -9.36
N LEU A 100 -14.67 31.60 -8.38
CA LEU A 100 -14.44 31.29 -6.98
C LEU A 100 -14.66 29.80 -6.67
N ARG A 101 -15.59 29.11 -7.35
CA ARG A 101 -15.89 27.70 -7.05
C ARG A 101 -14.73 26.79 -7.41
N ARG A 102 -14.04 27.08 -8.53
CA ARG A 102 -12.83 26.36 -8.92
C ARG A 102 -11.70 26.58 -7.90
N ALA A 103 -11.41 27.84 -7.56
CA ALA A 103 -10.39 28.16 -6.58
C ALA A 103 -10.63 27.48 -5.22
N LEU A 104 -11.90 27.29 -4.84
CA LEU A 104 -12.26 26.58 -3.61
C LEU A 104 -12.13 25.07 -3.69
N ALA A 105 -12.47 24.48 -4.83
CA ALA A 105 -12.21 23.06 -5.05
C ALA A 105 -10.69 22.78 -4.97
N ASP A 106 -9.87 23.67 -5.53
CA ASP A 106 -8.42 23.58 -5.50
C ASP A 106 -7.81 23.80 -4.09
N LEU A 107 -8.56 24.46 -3.20
CA LEU A 107 -8.19 24.72 -1.80
C LEU A 107 -8.98 23.84 -0.82
N GLU A 108 -9.77 22.89 -1.32
CA GLU A 108 -10.52 21.96 -0.49
C GLU A 108 -9.54 21.14 0.35
N GLY A 109 -9.81 20.99 1.65
CA GLY A 109 -8.90 20.30 2.58
C GLY A 109 -7.86 21.18 3.28
N TRP A 110 -7.63 22.42 2.84
CA TRP A 110 -6.75 23.35 3.56
C TRP A 110 -7.39 23.85 4.86
N ASP A 111 -6.58 23.98 5.93
CA ASP A 111 -7.01 24.67 7.15
C ASP A 111 -7.15 26.17 6.86
N GLU A 112 -8.37 26.69 6.99
CA GLU A 112 -8.71 28.08 6.64
C GLU A 112 -7.88 29.10 7.43
N THR A 113 -7.66 28.83 8.72
CA THR A 113 -6.90 29.76 9.57
C THR A 113 -5.41 29.79 9.22
N ALA A 114 -4.85 28.64 8.87
CA ALA A 114 -3.48 28.51 8.39
C ALA A 114 -3.32 29.11 7.00
N LEU A 115 -4.29 28.88 6.10
CA LEU A 115 -4.34 29.41 4.75
C LEU A 115 -4.41 30.95 4.78
N ALA A 116 -5.35 31.53 5.53
CA ALA A 116 -5.48 32.98 5.67
C ALA A 116 -4.21 33.62 6.24
N ARG A 117 -3.60 33.00 7.26
CA ARG A 117 -2.32 33.46 7.82
C ARG A 117 -1.19 33.39 6.79
N ARG A 118 -1.16 32.34 5.97
CA ARG A 118 -0.14 32.16 4.93
C ARG A 118 -0.32 33.17 3.81
N LEU A 119 -1.53 33.36 3.29
CA LEU A 119 -1.84 34.38 2.28
C LEU A 119 -1.44 35.77 2.76
N ALA A 120 -1.78 36.15 4.01
CA ALA A 120 -1.36 37.42 4.59
C ALA A 120 0.17 37.56 4.70
N SER A 121 0.87 36.47 5.04
CA SER A 121 2.33 36.47 5.10
C SER A 121 2.99 36.57 3.72
N MET A 122 2.37 36.00 2.68
CA MET A 122 2.83 36.10 1.30
C MET A 122 2.62 37.52 0.77
N GLU A 123 1.43 38.10 0.96
CA GLU A 123 1.11 39.47 0.56
C GLU A 123 2.11 40.49 1.15
N ALA A 124 2.49 40.31 2.41
CA ALA A 124 3.45 41.19 3.09
C ALA A 124 4.90 41.04 2.57
N ARG A 125 5.26 39.88 2.02
CA ARG A 125 6.62 39.58 1.51
C ARG A 125 6.77 39.87 0.03
N GLU A 126 5.67 39.77 -0.71
CA GLU A 126 5.66 39.93 -2.15
C GLU A 126 5.95 41.39 -2.53
N ARG A 127 6.87 41.59 -3.48
CA ARG A 127 7.28 42.94 -3.90
C ARG A 127 6.49 43.41 -5.11
N ASP A 128 6.06 42.46 -5.93
CA ASP A 128 5.30 42.72 -7.13
C ASP A 128 3.90 43.26 -6.77
N PRO A 129 3.51 44.46 -7.26
CA PRO A 129 2.16 44.99 -7.03
C PRO A 129 1.06 44.12 -7.65
N GLU A 130 1.31 43.46 -8.78
CA GLU A 130 0.27 42.67 -9.48
C GLU A 130 -0.04 41.39 -8.70
N ARG A 131 1.00 40.62 -8.35
CA ARG A 131 0.83 39.40 -7.54
C ARG A 131 0.18 39.68 -6.19
N ARG A 132 0.54 40.80 -5.54
CA ARG A 132 -0.12 41.20 -4.30
C ARG A 132 -1.61 41.43 -4.48
N GLN A 133 -2.04 42.04 -5.60
CA GLN A 133 -3.45 42.22 -5.90
C GLN A 133 -4.15 40.87 -6.12
N HIS A 134 -3.54 39.93 -6.85
CA HIS A 134 -4.12 38.62 -7.07
C HIS A 134 -4.31 37.85 -5.75
N ILE A 135 -3.27 37.86 -4.89
CA ILE A 135 -3.31 37.22 -3.56
C ILE A 135 -4.36 37.89 -2.67
N ALA A 136 -4.44 39.22 -2.67
CA ALA A 136 -5.42 39.96 -1.89
C ALA A 136 -6.86 39.69 -2.36
N ALA A 137 -7.09 39.62 -3.67
CA ALA A 137 -8.40 39.32 -4.25
C ALA A 137 -8.89 37.92 -3.86
N LEU A 138 -8.00 36.92 -3.89
CA LEU A 138 -8.31 35.57 -3.42
C LEU A 138 -8.60 35.56 -1.91
N ALA A 139 -7.78 36.23 -1.11
CA ALA A 139 -7.96 36.31 0.34
C ALA A 139 -9.28 36.99 0.75
N GLU A 140 -9.71 38.01 -0.01
CA GLU A 140 -10.99 38.67 0.21
C GLU A 140 -12.18 37.79 -0.20
N ALA A 141 -12.08 37.08 -1.33
CA ALA A 141 -13.10 36.16 -1.79
C ALA A 141 -13.31 34.98 -0.82
N LEU A 142 -12.23 34.47 -0.21
CA LEU A 142 -12.30 33.42 0.81
C LEU A 142 -13.01 33.89 2.10
N LYS A 143 -12.76 35.12 2.57
CA LYS A 143 -13.44 35.69 3.75
C LYS A 143 -14.95 35.79 3.58
N LEU A 144 -15.43 36.10 2.37
CA LEU A 144 -16.85 36.11 2.06
C LEU A 144 -17.50 34.72 2.20
N GLN A 145 -16.73 33.64 2.03
CA GLN A 145 -17.24 32.29 2.14
C GLN A 145 -17.11 31.68 3.54
N GLU A 146 -16.12 32.08 4.34
CA GLU A 146 -16.01 31.69 5.76
C GLU A 146 -17.29 32.05 6.55
N ALA A 147 -17.93 33.16 6.20
CA ALA A 147 -19.21 33.56 6.79
C ALA A 147 -20.37 32.59 6.48
N THR A 148 -20.22 31.72 5.49
CA THR A 148 -21.30 30.89 4.93
C THR A 148 -21.07 29.38 5.14
N ARG A 149 -19.97 28.93 5.76
CA ARG A 149 -19.76 27.50 5.98
C ARG A 149 -20.81 26.90 6.94
N PRO A 150 -21.50 25.82 6.56
CA PRO A 150 -22.54 25.21 7.39
C PRO A 150 -21.92 24.58 8.64
N PHE A 151 -22.52 24.88 9.79
CA PHE A 151 -22.02 24.50 11.12
C PHE A 151 -21.71 22.99 11.28
N TRP A 152 -22.31 22.12 10.47
CA TRP A 152 -22.04 20.67 10.47
C TRP A 152 -20.57 20.33 10.15
N ALA A 153 -19.87 21.14 9.35
CA ALA A 153 -18.45 20.94 9.06
C ALA A 153 -17.57 21.04 10.34
N SER A 154 -17.97 21.89 11.30
CA SER A 154 -17.30 21.98 12.61
C SER A 154 -17.53 20.73 13.47
N LEU A 155 -18.66 20.05 13.24
CA LEU A 155 -19.07 18.85 13.98
C LEU A 155 -18.29 17.61 13.52
N LEU A 156 -17.86 17.55 12.24
CA LEU A 156 -17.00 16.49 11.70
C LEU A 156 -15.51 16.74 11.97
N ALA A 157 -15.05 17.99 11.96
CA ALA A 157 -13.65 18.32 12.25
C ALA A 157 -13.24 18.05 13.71
N GLN A 158 -14.21 17.93 14.63
CA GLN A 158 -13.96 17.69 16.04
C GLN A 158 -13.74 16.19 16.33
N ARG A 159 -12.60 15.67 15.86
CA ARG A 159 -12.10 14.29 16.00
C ARG A 159 -12.16 13.74 17.44
N THR A 160 -12.14 14.61 18.45
CA THR A 160 -12.23 14.26 19.87
C THR A 160 -13.63 13.84 20.32
N ILE A 161 -14.69 14.38 19.69
CA ILE A 161 -16.07 13.97 19.96
C ILE A 161 -16.36 12.64 19.26
N LEU A 162 -15.81 12.41 18.07
CA LEU A 162 -15.92 11.13 17.39
C LEU A 162 -15.20 10.01 18.16
N LEU A 163 -14.03 10.27 18.74
CA LEU A 163 -13.33 9.30 19.57
C LEU A 163 -14.13 8.93 20.83
N SER A 164 -14.83 9.87 21.46
CA SER A 164 -15.66 9.54 22.63
C SER A 164 -16.92 8.76 22.25
N THR A 165 -17.53 9.03 21.10
CA THR A 165 -18.67 8.24 20.60
C THR A 165 -18.26 6.84 20.18
N ILE A 166 -17.13 6.69 19.48
CA ILE A 166 -16.60 5.37 19.09
C ILE A 166 -16.18 4.56 20.33
N LEU A 167 -15.54 5.20 21.32
CA LEU A 167 -15.16 4.53 22.57
C LEU A 167 -16.39 4.08 23.38
N SER A 168 -17.50 4.82 23.30
CA SER A 168 -18.78 4.43 23.89
C SER A 168 -19.48 3.30 23.11
N ALA A 169 -19.32 3.25 21.79
CA ALA A 169 -19.92 2.21 20.93
C ALA A 169 -19.17 0.87 20.98
N LEU A 170 -17.87 0.87 21.32
CA LEU A 170 -17.02 -0.32 21.41
C LEU A 170 -17.59 -1.46 22.28
N PRO A 171 -18.09 -1.24 23.51
CA PRO A 171 -18.70 -2.31 24.30
C PRO A 171 -19.98 -2.88 23.68
N MET A 172 -20.74 -2.06 22.94
CA MET A 172 -21.98 -2.50 22.29
C MET A 172 -21.67 -3.42 21.10
N VAL A 173 -20.66 -3.09 20.29
CA VAL A 173 -20.18 -3.96 19.21
C VAL A 173 -19.60 -5.26 19.77
N GLY A 174 -18.84 -5.18 20.87
CA GLY A 174 -18.31 -6.37 21.57
C GLY A 174 -19.40 -7.32 22.05
N ALA A 175 -20.50 -6.78 22.60
CA ALA A 175 -21.65 -7.59 23.02
C ALA A 175 -22.35 -8.28 21.85
N VAL A 176 -22.56 -7.57 20.73
CA VAL A 176 -23.15 -8.14 19.51
C VAL A 176 -22.25 -9.24 18.92
N MET A 177 -20.94 -9.01 18.86
CA MET A 177 -20.00 -10.01 18.33
C MET A 177 -19.95 -11.26 19.22
N LEU A 178 -20.08 -11.11 20.54
CA LEU A 178 -20.09 -12.24 21.48
C LEU A 178 -21.39 -13.07 21.36
N VAL A 179 -22.53 -12.42 21.14
CA VAL A 179 -23.79 -13.11 20.82
C VAL A 179 -23.67 -13.87 19.49
N PHE A 180 -23.07 -13.27 18.47
CA PHE A 180 -22.87 -13.90 17.16
C PHE A 180 -21.90 -15.09 17.21
N ALA A 181 -20.78 -14.94 17.93
CA ALA A 181 -19.80 -16.01 18.14
C ALA A 181 -20.38 -17.18 18.95
N SER A 182 -21.26 -16.89 19.92
CA SER A 182 -22.01 -17.91 20.67
C SER A 182 -22.97 -18.67 19.75
N PHE A 183 -23.59 -17.99 18.79
CA PHE A 183 -24.49 -18.60 17.82
C PHE A 183 -23.77 -19.55 16.87
N ILE A 184 -22.57 -19.17 16.40
CA ILE A 184 -21.74 -20.01 15.51
C ILE A 184 -21.21 -21.26 16.25
N LYS A 185 -20.82 -21.15 17.52
CA LYS A 185 -20.39 -22.30 18.33
C LYS A 185 -21.52 -23.27 18.71
N ARG A 186 -22.78 -22.83 18.64
CA ARG A 186 -23.96 -23.65 18.95
C ARG A 186 -24.51 -24.42 17.75
N GLN A 187 -23.91 -24.31 16.56
CA GLN A 187 -24.20 -25.24 15.46
C GLN A 187 -23.49 -26.57 15.75
N PRO A 188 -24.21 -27.64 16.18
CA PRO A 188 -23.60 -28.94 16.40
C PRO A 188 -23.05 -29.45 15.05
N LYS A 189 -21.74 -29.70 15.05
CA LYS A 189 -20.92 -30.15 13.93
C LYS A 189 -21.21 -31.61 13.52
N GLU A 190 -22.46 -32.07 13.58
CA GLU A 190 -22.82 -33.47 13.32
C GLU A 190 -24.11 -33.68 12.51
N ARG A 191 -24.63 -32.67 11.78
CA ARG A 191 -25.76 -32.91 10.85
C ARG A 191 -25.62 -32.41 9.41
N MET A 192 -24.61 -31.62 9.06
CA MET A 192 -24.47 -31.12 7.68
C MET A 192 -23.62 -32.01 6.75
N VAL A 193 -23.14 -33.17 7.20
CA VAL A 193 -22.38 -34.09 6.33
C VAL A 193 -23.27 -35.21 5.75
N GLU A 194 -24.46 -35.43 6.31
CA GLU A 194 -25.39 -36.47 5.81
C GLU A 194 -26.47 -35.89 4.88
N GLU A 195 -26.75 -34.57 4.97
CA GLU A 195 -27.68 -33.89 4.06
C GLU A 195 -26.99 -33.35 2.78
N LEU A 196 -25.65 -33.24 2.78
CA LEU A 196 -24.89 -32.79 1.60
C LEU A 196 -24.57 -33.92 0.60
N ASP A 197 -24.71 -35.18 0.98
CA ASP A 197 -24.52 -36.33 0.07
C ASP A 197 -25.84 -36.74 -0.60
N GLU A 198 -27.00 -36.35 -0.04
CA GLU A 198 -28.32 -36.65 -0.62
C GLU A 198 -28.83 -35.53 -1.54
N LEU A 199 -28.36 -34.28 -1.39
CA LEU A 199 -28.75 -33.16 -2.26
C LEU A 199 -27.83 -32.94 -3.49
N VAL A 200 -26.74 -33.68 -3.62
CA VAL A 200 -25.82 -33.60 -4.78
C VAL A 200 -26.25 -34.54 -5.93
N VAL A 201 -27.30 -35.36 -5.74
CA VAL A 201 -27.78 -36.29 -6.79
C VAL A 201 -29.03 -35.79 -7.52
N GLU A 202 -29.69 -34.70 -7.10
CA GLU A 202 -30.95 -34.22 -7.74
C GLU A 202 -30.95 -32.76 -8.23
N GLY A 203 -29.80 -32.07 -8.27
CA GLY A 203 -29.75 -30.63 -8.61
C GLY A 203 -29.16 -30.25 -9.97
N GLU A 204 -28.72 -31.19 -10.80
CA GLU A 204 -28.17 -30.91 -12.13
C GLU A 204 -29.18 -31.25 -13.24
N THR A 205 -30.23 -30.45 -13.38
CA THR A 205 -30.86 -30.14 -14.68
C THR A 205 -31.93 -29.06 -14.46
N GLU A 206 -32.00 -28.11 -15.39
CA GLU A 206 -33.06 -27.08 -15.52
C GLU A 206 -32.86 -25.75 -14.76
N LEU A 207 -31.69 -25.13 -14.92
CA LEU A 207 -31.64 -23.67 -14.99
C LEU A 207 -31.70 -23.28 -16.48
N THR A 208 -32.92 -23.22 -16.98
CA THR A 208 -33.31 -22.95 -18.37
C THR A 208 -32.73 -21.62 -18.87
N GLU A 209 -32.11 -21.66 -20.06
CA GLU A 209 -31.70 -20.49 -20.84
C GLU A 209 -32.84 -19.47 -21.05
N GLU A 210 -34.09 -19.91 -20.93
CA GLU A 210 -35.28 -19.06 -20.99
C GLU A 210 -35.33 -18.01 -19.87
N ALA A 211 -34.89 -18.32 -18.65
CA ALA A 211 -34.88 -17.35 -17.55
C ALA A 211 -33.89 -16.20 -17.78
N LEU A 212 -32.79 -16.50 -18.48
CA LEU A 212 -31.75 -15.54 -18.83
C LEU A 212 -32.17 -14.68 -20.03
N GLN A 213 -32.90 -15.25 -21.00
CA GLN A 213 -33.49 -14.48 -22.10
C GLN A 213 -34.62 -13.55 -21.63
N GLN A 214 -35.42 -13.97 -20.64
CA GLN A 214 -36.51 -13.14 -20.11
C GLN A 214 -36.01 -11.91 -19.34
N GLN A 215 -34.84 -11.99 -18.70
CA GLN A 215 -34.18 -10.83 -18.09
C GLN A 215 -33.56 -9.88 -19.11
N LEU A 216 -33.02 -10.40 -20.22
CA LEU A 216 -32.44 -9.59 -21.29
C LEU A 216 -33.50 -8.82 -22.10
N ALA A 217 -34.68 -9.42 -22.31
CA ALA A 217 -35.81 -8.73 -22.95
C ALA A 217 -36.33 -7.55 -22.11
N MET A 218 -36.34 -7.69 -20.77
CA MET A 218 -36.84 -6.65 -19.87
C MET A 218 -35.90 -5.41 -19.79
N LEU A 219 -34.62 -5.58 -20.16
CA LEU A 219 -33.63 -4.50 -20.19
C LEU A 219 -33.60 -3.72 -21.51
N ALA A 220 -34.17 -4.28 -22.59
CA ALA A 220 -34.16 -3.64 -23.91
C ALA A 220 -35.33 -2.67 -24.16
N GLU A 221 -36.36 -2.68 -23.30
CA GLU A 221 -37.61 -1.93 -23.51
C GLU A 221 -37.62 -0.52 -22.86
N THR A 222 -36.53 -0.08 -22.22
CA THR A 222 -36.42 1.24 -21.58
C THR A 222 -35.45 2.19 -22.28
N GLN A 223 -35.60 2.37 -23.59
CA GLN A 223 -35.13 3.58 -24.28
C GLN A 223 -36.32 4.24 -24.98
N PRO A 224 -36.74 5.45 -24.56
CA PRO A 224 -37.70 6.22 -25.32
C PRO A 224 -37.00 6.83 -26.53
N GLU A 225 -37.34 6.31 -27.71
CA GLU A 225 -37.36 7.11 -28.93
C GLU A 225 -38.33 8.28 -28.73
N ASP A 226 -37.84 9.51 -28.87
CA ASP A 226 -38.64 10.56 -29.47
C ASP A 226 -37.74 11.49 -30.28
N ALA A 227 -38.18 11.65 -31.52
CA ALA A 227 -37.53 12.25 -32.66
C ALA A 227 -37.79 13.76 -32.76
N GLN A 228 -36.79 14.45 -33.34
CA GLN A 228 -36.91 15.37 -34.49
C GLN A 228 -38.05 16.41 -34.57
N SER A 229 -37.68 17.68 -34.74
CA SER A 229 -38.05 18.60 -35.86
C SER A 229 -37.55 20.00 -35.50
N GLU A 230 -36.65 20.65 -36.24
CA GLU A 230 -36.88 21.69 -37.28
C GLU A 230 -35.90 22.82 -36.92
N GLY A 231 -35.09 23.46 -37.76
CA GLY A 231 -35.28 23.85 -39.15
C GLY A 231 -35.40 25.39 -39.24
N GLN A 232 -34.28 26.12 -39.37
CA GLN A 232 -34.15 27.48 -39.96
C GLN A 232 -32.68 27.93 -39.83
N GLU A 233 -31.82 27.95 -40.84
CA GLU A 233 -31.78 28.73 -42.09
C GLU A 233 -31.57 30.25 -41.91
N THR A 234 -30.44 30.73 -42.45
CA THR A 234 -30.05 32.13 -42.82
C THR A 234 -29.72 33.08 -41.64
N THR A 235 -28.68 33.92 -41.66
CA THR A 235 -28.15 34.78 -42.73
C THR A 235 -26.72 35.24 -42.43
N GLU A 236 -25.99 35.49 -43.52
CA GLU A 236 -24.70 36.15 -43.69
C GLU A 236 -24.54 37.52 -42.98
N GLU A 237 -23.30 37.85 -42.59
CA GLU A 237 -22.64 39.18 -42.62
C GLU A 237 -21.23 38.99 -42.00
N GLU A 238 -20.17 38.82 -42.79
CA GLU A 238 -19.33 39.85 -43.44
C GLU A 238 -18.65 40.85 -42.48
N GLN A 239 -17.38 40.58 -42.14
CA GLN A 239 -16.25 41.52 -41.90
C GLN A 239 -15.03 40.66 -41.48
N LYS A 240 -14.04 40.37 -42.33
CA LYS A 240 -12.98 41.19 -42.95
C LYS A 240 -11.96 41.74 -41.94
N GLU A 241 -10.67 41.59 -42.32
CA GLU A 241 -9.41 42.02 -41.69
C GLU A 241 -8.81 41.05 -40.65
N GLU A 242 -7.52 40.75 -40.60
CA GLU A 242 -6.37 40.90 -41.50
C GLU A 242 -5.20 40.12 -40.82
N THR A 243 -4.30 39.54 -41.63
CA THR A 243 -2.85 39.43 -41.35
C THR A 243 -2.33 38.42 -40.31
N THR A 244 -2.07 37.22 -40.82
CA THR A 244 -0.80 36.46 -40.82
C THR A 244 0.33 36.81 -39.82
N THR A 245 0.83 35.81 -39.07
CA THR A 245 2.23 35.29 -39.03
C THR A 245 2.38 34.28 -37.86
N PRO A 246 3.17 33.19 -37.99
CA PRO A 246 2.85 31.89 -37.40
C PRO A 246 3.42 31.69 -36.00
N GLU A 247 2.62 31.09 -35.14
CA GLU A 247 3.02 30.62 -33.82
C GLU A 247 3.39 29.13 -33.92
N ALA A 248 4.59 28.81 -33.45
CA ALA A 248 5.06 27.45 -33.29
C ALA A 248 4.21 26.78 -32.20
N THR A 249 3.35 25.86 -32.61
CA THR A 249 2.66 24.95 -31.71
C THR A 249 3.68 24.00 -31.10
N GLU A 250 4.10 24.26 -29.87
CA GLU A 250 4.66 23.23 -29.00
C GLU A 250 3.50 22.30 -28.63
N GLU A 251 3.43 21.17 -29.32
CA GLU A 251 2.56 20.05 -29.01
C GLU A 251 2.91 19.50 -27.63
N GLN A 252 2.26 20.02 -26.60
CA GLN A 252 2.14 19.33 -25.32
C GLN A 252 0.96 18.36 -25.46
N THR A 253 1.18 17.29 -26.23
CA THR A 253 0.25 16.15 -26.30
C THR A 253 0.09 15.59 -24.90
N ASP A 254 -1.13 15.68 -24.39
CA ASP A 254 -1.52 15.14 -23.11
C ASP A 254 -1.22 13.64 -23.10
N VAL A 255 -0.28 13.22 -22.24
CA VAL A 255 0.14 11.82 -22.15
C VAL A 255 -1.05 10.93 -21.74
N SER A 256 -2.04 11.52 -21.05
CA SER A 256 -3.31 10.87 -20.73
C SER A 256 -4.18 10.60 -21.96
N ASP A 257 -4.18 11.46 -22.98
CA ASP A 257 -4.92 11.21 -24.23
C ASP A 257 -4.20 10.18 -25.10
N LEU A 258 -2.86 10.18 -25.10
CA LEU A 258 -2.06 9.11 -25.73
C LEU A 258 -2.22 7.76 -25.04
N LEU A 259 -2.37 7.75 -23.71
CA LEU A 259 -2.62 6.51 -22.95
C LEU A 259 -4.06 6.03 -23.09
N SER A 260 -5.03 6.95 -23.20
CA SER A 260 -6.44 6.59 -23.41
C SER A 260 -6.66 6.02 -24.82
N GLY A 261 -5.97 6.54 -25.83
CA GLY A 261 -5.97 5.97 -27.19
C GLY A 261 -5.20 4.64 -27.32
N LEU A 262 -4.34 4.27 -26.36
CA LEU A 262 -3.58 3.01 -26.40
C LEU A 262 -4.40 1.78 -26.00
N PHE A 263 -5.52 1.99 -25.29
CA PHE A 263 -6.40 0.94 -24.79
C PHE A 263 -7.73 0.84 -25.55
N ASP A 264 -7.97 1.73 -26.52
CA ASP A 264 -9.07 1.55 -27.46
C ASP A 264 -8.76 0.36 -28.38
N GLU A 265 -9.79 -0.46 -28.62
CA GLU A 265 -9.73 -1.84 -29.13
C GLU A 265 -9.37 -2.00 -30.61
N ASP A 266 -8.68 -1.01 -31.20
CA ASP A 266 -8.25 -1.05 -32.59
C ASP A 266 -6.83 -1.60 -32.76
N SER A 267 -6.65 -2.43 -33.78
CA SER A 267 -5.48 -3.27 -34.07
C SER A 267 -4.12 -2.55 -34.26
N GLU A 268 -4.05 -1.24 -34.10
CA GLU A 268 -2.83 -0.42 -34.28
C GLU A 268 -1.92 -0.41 -33.03
N SER A 269 -2.46 -0.69 -31.84
CA SER A 269 -1.72 -0.71 -30.56
C SER A 269 -0.61 -1.78 -30.51
N PHE A 270 -0.74 -2.84 -31.32
CA PHE A 270 0.24 -3.91 -31.38
C PHE A 270 1.53 -3.52 -32.12
N GLU A 271 1.45 -2.65 -33.14
CA GLU A 271 2.64 -2.15 -33.84
C GLU A 271 3.44 -1.19 -32.95
N HIS A 272 2.76 -0.36 -32.15
CA HIS A 272 3.42 0.56 -31.22
C HIS A 272 4.14 -0.16 -30.07
N LEU A 273 3.57 -1.24 -29.53
CA LEU A 273 4.26 -2.11 -28.56
C LEU A 273 5.46 -2.82 -29.19
N GLN A 274 5.39 -3.18 -30.47
CA GLN A 274 6.54 -3.72 -31.18
C GLN A 274 7.66 -2.69 -31.37
N MET A 275 7.35 -1.41 -31.63
CA MET A 275 8.37 -0.37 -31.70
C MET A 275 9.03 -0.11 -30.34
N LEU A 276 8.25 -0.08 -29.25
CA LEU A 276 8.78 0.10 -27.89
C LEU A 276 9.67 -1.08 -27.45
N SER A 277 9.24 -2.33 -27.70
CA SER A 277 10.06 -3.50 -27.38
C SER A 277 11.36 -3.57 -28.19
N ARG A 278 11.35 -3.05 -29.43
CA ARG A 278 12.55 -2.96 -30.28
C ARG A 278 13.51 -1.88 -29.81
N GLY A 279 13.01 -0.79 -29.23
CA GLY A 279 13.83 0.24 -28.56
C GLY A 279 14.42 -0.24 -27.24
N LEU A 280 13.71 -1.07 -26.48
CA LEU A 280 14.23 -1.65 -25.24
C LEU A 280 15.30 -2.73 -25.46
N ALA A 281 15.34 -3.36 -26.63
CA ALA A 281 16.37 -4.35 -26.96
C ALA A 281 17.79 -3.75 -27.06
N ASP A 282 17.90 -2.43 -27.20
CA ASP A 282 19.19 -1.70 -27.27
C ASP A 282 19.64 -1.16 -25.90
N VAL A 283 18.82 -1.36 -24.85
CA VAL A 283 19.22 -0.98 -23.49
C VAL A 283 20.11 -2.08 -22.93
N ASP A 284 21.41 -1.80 -22.98
CA ASP A 284 22.46 -2.69 -22.47
C ASP A 284 22.28 -2.92 -20.96
N VAL A 285 21.74 -4.09 -20.62
CA VAL A 285 21.47 -4.54 -19.24
C VAL A 285 22.77 -4.57 -18.43
N ASP A 286 23.92 -4.82 -19.07
CA ASP A 286 25.20 -4.83 -18.39
C ASP A 286 25.63 -3.41 -17.97
N SER A 287 25.35 -2.40 -18.79
CA SER A 287 25.59 -0.99 -18.42
C SER A 287 24.73 -0.53 -17.23
N LEU A 288 23.51 -1.06 -17.15
CA LEU A 288 22.59 -0.76 -16.05
C LEU A 288 23.04 -1.43 -14.75
N LEU A 289 23.56 -2.66 -14.84
CA LEU A 289 24.15 -3.38 -13.71
C LEU A 289 25.42 -2.71 -13.20
N ASP A 290 26.26 -2.20 -14.10
CA ASP A 290 27.48 -1.49 -13.72
C ASP A 290 27.17 -0.15 -13.06
N SER A 291 26.19 0.61 -13.59
CA SER A 291 25.69 1.84 -12.95
C SER A 291 25.11 1.56 -11.56
N ALA A 292 24.36 0.46 -11.41
CA ALA A 292 23.81 0.06 -10.11
C ALA A 292 24.90 -0.31 -9.10
N ARG A 293 25.97 -0.99 -9.52
CA ARG A 293 27.12 -1.32 -8.66
C ARG A 293 27.88 -0.07 -8.23
N GLU A 294 28.04 0.90 -9.12
CA GLU A 294 28.71 2.17 -8.82
C GLU A 294 27.96 2.94 -7.73
N VAL A 295 26.64 3.08 -7.88
CA VAL A 295 25.78 3.74 -6.87
C VAL A 295 25.81 3.01 -5.53
N LEU A 296 25.81 1.67 -5.53
CA LEU A 296 25.93 0.88 -4.29
C LEU A 296 27.29 1.12 -3.60
N GLY A 297 28.37 1.21 -4.38
CA GLY A 297 29.71 1.49 -3.87
C GLY A 297 29.78 2.84 -3.15
N ASP A 298 29.17 3.87 -3.73
CA ASP A 298 29.14 5.21 -3.14
C ASP A 298 28.27 5.28 -1.87
N LEU A 299 27.14 4.58 -1.85
CA LEU A 299 26.29 4.47 -0.67
C LEU A 299 27.02 3.80 0.51
N VAL A 300 27.75 2.71 0.24
CA VAL A 300 28.56 2.04 1.27
C VAL A 300 29.63 2.97 1.82
N ARG A 301 30.32 3.73 0.95
CA ARG A 301 31.31 4.72 1.40
C ARG A 301 30.70 5.78 2.31
N VAL A 302 29.56 6.35 1.94
CA VAL A 302 28.87 7.35 2.78
C VAL A 302 28.45 6.77 4.13
N CYS A 303 27.93 5.53 4.17
CA CYS A 303 27.56 4.88 5.41
C CYS A 303 28.77 4.59 6.31
N THR A 304 29.91 4.18 5.74
CA THR A 304 31.14 3.94 6.52
C THR A 304 31.72 5.23 7.10
N LEU A 305 31.69 6.34 6.35
CA LEU A 305 32.13 7.64 6.83
C LEU A 305 31.24 8.16 7.98
N ARG A 306 29.92 7.98 7.87
CA ARG A 306 28.99 8.39 8.93
C ARG A 306 29.18 7.59 10.22
N ARG A 307 29.58 6.32 10.13
CA ARG A 307 29.86 5.47 11.29
C ARG A 307 31.16 5.83 12.00
N GLN A 308 32.14 6.39 11.28
CA GLN A 308 33.40 6.84 11.88
C GLN A 308 33.28 8.24 12.52
N ALA A 309 32.27 9.02 12.14
CA ALA A 309 32.01 10.36 12.66
C ALA A 309 31.11 10.38 13.93
N ALA A 310 30.62 9.23 14.38
CA ALA A 310 29.75 9.06 15.55
C ALA A 310 30.46 8.22 16.62
#